data_AF-A0A1I6FRG8-F1
#
_entry.id   AF-A0A1I6FRG8-F1
#
_cell.length_a   1.000
_cell.length_b   1.000
_cell.length_c   1.000
_cell.angle_alpha   90.00
_cell.angle_beta   90.00
_cell.angle_gamma   90.00
#
_symmetry.space_group_name_H-M   'P 1'
#
loop_
_entity.id
_entity.type
_entity.pdbx_description
1 polymer ?
#
loop_
_entity_poly.entity_id
_entity_poly.type
_entity_poly.pdbx_seq_one_letter_code
_entity_poly.pdbx_strand_id
1 'polypeptide(L)'
;MADEVARSDESEPEFEPEPVDDEETAETEAEPSGEACHRRGCTEPAAFVVVERYQEETGQGAVEARAALCVDHTAEEGPTNLDHAYPGYVFRVEPFPETTVQKPE
;
A
#
# COMPACT_ATOMS: atom_id res chain seq x y z
N MET A 1 -41.97 27.35 -32.92
CA MET A 1 -40.61 27.94 -32.76
C MET A 1 -40.80 29.31 -32.14
N ALA A 2 -40.64 29.39 -30.82
CA ALA A 2 -40.40 30.60 -30.03
C ALA A 2 -40.37 30.14 -28.57
N ASP A 3 -39.17 29.97 -28.02
CA ASP A 3 -38.95 30.11 -26.58
C ASP A 3 -37.78 31.07 -26.42
N GLU A 4 -38.08 32.21 -25.81
CA GLU A 4 -37.30 33.42 -25.73
C GLU A 4 -36.76 33.58 -24.31
N VAL A 5 -35.48 33.93 -24.24
CA VAL A 5 -34.61 33.86 -23.06
C VAL A 5 -35.00 34.89 -22.00
N ALA A 6 -35.11 34.48 -20.73
CA ALA A 6 -35.03 35.38 -19.58
C ALA A 6 -33.88 34.93 -18.65
N ARG A 7 -32.81 35.72 -18.69
CA ARG A 7 -31.60 35.67 -17.86
C ARG A 7 -31.80 36.62 -16.68
N SER A 8 -31.56 36.15 -15.45
CA SER A 8 -30.97 36.91 -14.31
C SER A 8 -31.26 36.20 -12.99
N ASP A 9 -30.24 35.61 -12.37
CA ASP A 9 -29.96 35.83 -10.95
C ASP A 9 -28.47 35.56 -10.73
N GLU A 10 -27.71 36.64 -10.87
CA GLU A 10 -26.34 36.76 -10.40
C GLU A 10 -26.45 37.08 -8.91
N SER A 11 -26.22 36.08 -8.07
CA SER A 11 -25.90 36.28 -6.66
C SER A 11 -24.63 35.47 -6.39
N GLU A 12 -23.48 36.03 -6.77
CA GLU A 12 -22.17 35.57 -6.28
C GLU A 12 -22.07 35.96 -4.81
N PRO A 13 -22.05 35.02 -3.85
CA PRO A 13 -21.67 35.36 -2.49
C PRO A 13 -20.17 35.69 -2.49
N GLU A 14 -19.83 36.92 -2.12
CA GLU A 14 -18.46 37.33 -1.78
C GLU A 14 -17.97 36.42 -0.64
N PHE A 15 -17.21 35.39 -0.99
CA PHE A 15 -16.54 34.55 0.00
C PHE A 15 -15.32 35.32 0.46
N GLU A 16 -15.39 35.95 1.64
CA GLU A 16 -14.22 36.44 2.36
C GLU A 16 -13.56 35.24 3.06
N PRO A 17 -12.45 34.66 2.57
CA PRO A 17 -11.77 33.64 3.34
C PRO A 17 -11.08 34.31 4.53
N GLU A 18 -11.59 34.07 5.74
CA GLU A 18 -10.85 34.32 6.97
C GLU A 18 -9.59 33.44 6.97
N PRO A 19 -8.38 33.99 7.14
CA PRO A 19 -7.19 33.18 7.35
C PRO A 19 -7.26 32.64 8.78
N VAL A 20 -7.72 31.39 8.93
CA VAL A 20 -7.50 30.66 10.18
C VAL A 20 -6.18 29.93 10.09
N ASP A 21 -5.33 30.36 10.99
CA ASP A 21 -3.96 29.98 11.23
C ASP A 21 -3.69 28.48 11.12
N ASP A 22 -2.55 28.23 10.48
CA ASP A 22 -1.65 27.11 10.68
C ASP A 22 -1.43 26.89 12.20
N GLU A 23 -2.06 25.88 12.78
CA GLU A 23 -1.52 25.22 13.97
C GLU A 23 -1.88 23.73 13.93
N GLU A 24 -0.92 22.98 13.40
CA GLU A 24 -0.39 21.79 14.05
C GLU A 24 -1.43 20.87 14.71
N THR A 25 -2.12 20.10 13.87
CA THR A 25 -2.21 18.67 14.13
C THR A 25 -1.95 17.92 12.82
N ALA A 26 -0.71 18.01 12.36
CA ALA A 26 -0.08 16.79 11.88
C ALA A 26 0.02 15.85 13.09
N GLU A 27 -1.12 15.28 13.51
CA GLU A 27 -1.12 13.89 13.92
C GLU A 27 -0.72 13.17 12.64
N THR A 28 0.59 13.18 12.37
CA THR A 28 1.24 12.01 11.83
C THR A 28 0.97 10.97 12.90
N GLU A 29 -0.24 10.41 12.86
CA GLU A 29 -0.37 8.97 12.88
C GLU A 29 0.73 8.54 11.93
N ALA A 30 1.89 8.21 12.49
CA ALA A 30 2.72 7.21 11.89
C ALA A 30 1.83 5.97 11.91
N GLU A 31 0.85 5.94 10.98
CA GLU A 31 0.23 4.73 10.52
C GLU A 31 1.44 3.83 10.30
N PRO A 32 1.52 2.66 10.93
CA PRO A 32 2.62 1.77 10.67
C PRO A 32 2.57 1.55 9.16
N SER A 33 3.44 2.24 8.42
CA SER A 33 3.53 2.14 6.96
C SER A 33 4.19 0.83 6.56
N GLY A 34 4.13 -0.16 7.45
CA GLY A 34 4.28 -1.57 7.16
C GLY A 34 2.89 -2.12 6.87
N GLU A 35 2.72 -2.62 5.65
CA GLU A 35 1.52 -3.34 5.22
C GLU A 35 1.08 -4.34 6.29
N ALA A 36 -0.22 -4.54 6.51
CA ALA A 36 -0.68 -5.57 7.43
C ALA A 36 -0.27 -6.95 6.92
N CYS A 37 -0.02 -7.90 7.83
CA CYS A 37 0.24 -9.28 7.46
C CYS A 37 -0.86 -9.82 6.53
N HIS A 38 -0.47 -10.40 5.40
CA HIS A 38 -1.40 -10.95 4.40
C HIS A 38 -2.16 -12.19 4.90
N ARG A 39 -1.71 -12.81 5.99
CA ARG A 39 -2.38 -13.99 6.55
C ARG A 39 -3.77 -13.63 7.05
N ARG A 40 -4.75 -14.44 6.65
CA ARG A 40 -6.16 -14.24 7.03
C ARG A 40 -6.32 -14.25 8.55
N GLY A 41 -6.89 -13.18 9.09
CA GLY A 41 -7.13 -13.05 10.53
C GLY A 41 -5.91 -12.60 11.34
N CYS A 42 -4.78 -12.32 10.70
CA CYS A 42 -3.64 -11.67 11.35
C CYS A 42 -3.75 -10.16 11.13
N THR A 43 -3.65 -9.39 12.21
CA THR A 43 -3.63 -7.91 12.17
C THR A 43 -2.28 -7.35 12.58
N GLU A 44 -1.27 -8.22 12.75
CA GLU A 44 0.08 -7.79 13.08
C GLU A 44 0.72 -7.06 11.89
N PRO A 45 1.59 -6.08 12.16
CA PRO A 45 2.31 -5.38 11.10
C PRO A 45 3.24 -6.36 10.37
N ALA A 46 3.32 -6.25 9.05
CA ALA A 46 4.29 -7.03 8.30
C ALA A 46 5.71 -6.49 8.57
N ALA A 47 6.63 -7.42 8.80
CA ALA A 47 8.04 -7.15 9.02
C ALA A 47 8.88 -7.52 7.78
N PHE A 48 8.36 -8.42 6.94
CA PHE A 48 9.04 -8.91 5.74
C PHE A 48 8.11 -8.96 4.54
N VAL A 49 8.70 -8.83 3.34
CA VAL A 49 8.10 -9.22 2.07
C VAL A 49 8.73 -10.53 1.63
N VAL A 50 7.91 -11.56 1.47
CA VAL A 50 8.29 -12.81 0.82
C VAL A 50 7.98 -12.69 -0.67
N VAL A 51 9.00 -12.93 -1.50
CA VAL A 51 8.92 -12.87 -2.95
C VAL A 51 9.27 -14.25 -3.52
N GLU A 52 8.35 -14.84 -4.29
CA GLU A 52 8.59 -16.08 -5.01
C GLU A 52 8.36 -15.86 -6.52
N ARG A 53 9.40 -16.11 -7.31
CA ARG A 53 9.35 -16.05 -8.77
C ARG A 53 9.31 -17.47 -9.35
N TYR A 54 8.24 -17.81 -10.04
CA TYR A 54 7.98 -19.14 -10.59
C TYR A 54 7.39 -19.06 -12.00
N GLN A 55 7.34 -20.18 -12.72
CA GLN A 55 6.68 -20.27 -14.02
C GLN A 55 5.19 -20.53 -13.81
N GLU A 56 4.33 -19.74 -14.44
CA GLU A 56 2.88 -20.01 -14.40
C GLU A 56 2.55 -21.35 -15.06
N GLU A 57 1.61 -22.07 -14.45
CA GLU A 57 1.12 -23.36 -14.94
C GLU A 57 0.46 -23.24 -16.33
N THR A 58 -0.11 -22.08 -16.65
CA THR A 58 -0.71 -21.78 -17.96
C THR A 58 0.33 -21.56 -19.06
N GLY A 59 1.63 -21.51 -18.71
CA GLY A 59 2.72 -21.31 -19.66
C GLY A 59 2.84 -19.88 -20.17
N GLN A 60 2.21 -18.91 -19.49
CA GLN A 60 2.26 -17.48 -19.86
C GLN A 60 3.61 -16.82 -19.54
N GLY A 61 4.47 -17.50 -18.78
CA GLY A 61 5.82 -17.07 -18.47
C GLY A 61 6.09 -17.07 -16.97
N ALA A 62 7.16 -16.38 -16.59
CA ALA A 62 7.55 -16.26 -15.20
C ALA A 62 6.76 -15.13 -14.53
N VAL A 63 6.14 -15.44 -13.39
CA VAL A 63 5.48 -14.47 -12.51
C VAL A 63 6.18 -14.38 -11.18
N GLU A 64 5.89 -13.29 -10.48
CA GLU A 64 6.40 -13.00 -9.16
C GLU A 64 5.22 -12.82 -8.20
N ALA A 65 5.10 -13.72 -7.23
CA ALA A 65 4.19 -13.58 -6.11
C ALA A 65 4.89 -12.85 -4.97
N ARG A 66 4.16 -11.94 -4.32
CA ARG A 66 4.63 -11.14 -3.18
C ARG A 66 3.65 -11.27 -2.03
N ALA A 67 4.16 -11.49 -0.82
CA ALA A 67 3.36 -11.55 0.39
C ALA A 67 4.06 -10.78 1.53
N ALA A 68 3.40 -9.75 2.04
CA ALA A 68 3.82 -9.05 3.25
C ALA A 68 3.41 -9.87 4.48
N LEU A 69 4.35 -10.25 5.34
CA LEU A 69 4.11 -11.13 6.49
C LEU A 69 4.78 -10.59 7.76
N CYS A 70 4.17 -10.86 8.92
CA CYS A 70 4.80 -10.63 10.22
C CYS A 70 5.93 -11.64 10.46
N VAL A 71 6.70 -11.45 11.53
CA VAL A 71 7.87 -12.29 11.85
C VAL A 71 7.47 -13.76 12.00
N ASP A 72 6.42 -14.05 12.77
CA ASP A 72 5.94 -15.41 13.03
C ASP A 72 5.52 -16.12 11.74
N HIS A 73 4.63 -15.50 10.95
CA HIS A 73 4.18 -16.12 9.71
C HIS A 73 5.27 -16.21 8.64
N THR A 74 6.26 -15.32 8.66
CA THR A 74 7.43 -15.44 7.76
C THR A 74 8.28 -16.66 8.11
N ALA A 75 8.39 -17.00 9.40
CA ALA A 75 9.15 -18.18 9.85
C ALA A 75 8.50 -19.51 9.43
N GLU A 76 7.17 -19.51 9.24
CA GLU A 76 6.42 -20.65 8.74
C GLU A 76 6.39 -20.73 7.20
N GLU A 77 6.76 -19.64 6.51
CA GLU A 77 6.61 -19.53 5.06
C GLU A 77 7.75 -20.19 4.30
N GLY A 78 7.42 -20.80 3.17
CA GLY A 78 8.38 -21.57 2.37
C GLY A 78 8.13 -21.50 0.87
N PRO A 79 9.12 -21.90 0.06
CA PRO A 79 8.96 -21.95 -1.39
C PRO A 79 7.85 -22.96 -1.76
N THR A 80 6.78 -22.47 -2.37
CA THR A 80 5.62 -23.29 -2.74
C THR A 80 5.80 -23.96 -4.11
N ASN A 81 6.60 -23.36 -4.99
CA ASN A 81 6.75 -23.78 -6.38
C ASN A 81 8.12 -24.40 -6.68
N LEU A 82 8.82 -24.90 -5.65
CA LEU A 82 10.18 -25.45 -5.79
C LEU A 82 10.24 -26.67 -6.71
N ASP A 83 9.19 -27.50 -6.74
CA ASP A 83 9.09 -28.66 -7.63
C ASP A 83 9.08 -28.29 -9.12
N HIS A 84 8.73 -27.04 -9.44
CA HIS A 84 8.73 -26.48 -10.78
C HIS A 84 9.85 -25.44 -10.99
N ALA A 85 10.93 -25.55 -10.23
CA ALA A 85 12.07 -24.65 -10.33
C ALA A 85 12.66 -24.67 -11.76
N TYR A 86 13.00 -23.47 -12.22
CA TYR A 86 13.61 -23.20 -13.53
C TYR A 86 14.83 -22.29 -13.32
N PRO A 87 15.66 -22.04 -14.35
CA PRO A 87 16.90 -21.27 -14.16
C PRO A 87 16.72 -19.86 -13.59
N GLY A 88 15.53 -19.26 -13.71
CA GLY A 88 15.19 -17.95 -13.15
C GLY A 88 14.36 -18.01 -11.87
N TYR A 89 14.19 -19.19 -11.26
CA TYR A 89 13.45 -19.35 -10.01
C TYR A 89 14.15 -18.62 -8.87
N VAL A 90 13.37 -17.89 -8.07
CA VAL A 90 13.88 -17.12 -6.93
C VAL A 90 12.87 -17.22 -5.80
N PHE A 91 13.36 -17.54 -4.60
CA PHE A 91 12.63 -17.33 -3.35
C PHE A 91 13.47 -16.41 -2.48
N ARG A 92 12.91 -15.27 -2.07
CA ARG A 92 13.60 -14.27 -1.26
C ARG A 92 12.67 -13.77 -0.17
N VAL A 93 13.25 -13.56 1.01
CA VAL A 93 12.62 -12.83 2.11
C VAL A 93 13.40 -11.54 2.29
N GLU A 94 12.73 -10.40 2.17
CA GLU A 94 13.32 -9.08 2.34
C GLU A 94 12.67 -8.38 3.55
N PRO A 95 13.44 -7.78 4.47
CA PRO A 95 12.86 -6.96 5.53
C PRO A 95 12.22 -5.72 4.91
N PHE A 96 11.09 -5.29 5.47
CA PHE A 96 10.61 -3.94 5.18
C PHE A 96 11.66 -2.94 5.68
N PRO A 97 11.89 -1.83 4.95
CA PRO A 97 12.66 -0.74 5.52
C PRO A 97 11.92 -0.31 6.78
N GLU A 98 12.54 -0.52 7.94
CA GLU A 98 12.12 0.08 9.18
C GLU A 98 11.90 1.56 8.87
N THR A 99 10.64 2.01 8.97
CA THR A 99 10.37 3.44 9.00
C THR A 99 10.95 3.89 10.33
N THR A 100 12.26 4.15 10.32
CA THR A 100 12.93 4.86 11.38
C THR A 100 12.20 6.19 11.43
N VAL A 101 11.31 6.31 12.40
CA VAL A 101 10.75 7.60 12.78
C VAL A 101 11.97 8.45 13.09
N GLN A 102 12.35 9.32 12.16
CA GLN A 102 13.38 10.31 12.40
C GLN A 102 12.84 11.22 13.49
N LYS A 103 13.21 10.93 14.75
CA LYS A 103 12.95 11.81 15.88
C LYS A 103 13.89 13.00 15.72
N PRO A 104 13.40 14.23 15.48
CA PRO A 104 14.25 15.40 15.66
C PRO A 104 14.63 15.50 17.15
N GLU A 105 15.91 15.77 17.42
CA GLU A 105 16.47 15.99 18.77
C GLU A 105 16.03 17.32 19.39
#